data_AF-A0A392PJA6-F1
#
_entry.id   AF-A0A392PJA6-F1
#
_cell.length_a   1.000
_cell.length_b   1.000
_cell.length_c   1.000
_cell.angle_alpha   90.00
_cell.angle_beta   90.00
_cell.angle_gamma   90.00
#
_symmetry.space_group_name_H-M   'P 1'
#
loop_
_entity.id
_entity.type
_entity.pdbx_description
1 polymer ?
#
loop_
_entity_poly.entity_id
_entity_poly.type
_entity_poly.pdbx_seq_one_letter_code
_entity_poly.pdbx_strand_id
1 'polypeptide(L)'
;MPCFLNAADPFSMAPQKALELIGKSLTSQYERWQPKARYKCQLDPTLEEVKKLCTTCRRYAKSERVLFHYNGHGVPKPTPNGELWVFNK
;
A
#
# COMPACT_ATOMS: atom_id res chain seq x y z
N MET A 1 -9.28 16.06 -3.36
CA MET A 1 -7.93 16.23 -2.78
C MET A 1 -7.63 14.99 -1.94
N PRO A 2 -6.93 13.97 -2.48
CA PRO A 2 -6.59 12.78 -1.71
C PRO A 2 -5.51 13.13 -0.67
N CYS A 3 -5.43 12.36 0.41
CA CYS A 3 -4.65 12.57 1.64
C CYS A 3 -3.10 12.64 1.47
N PHE A 4 -2.59 13.01 0.30
CA PHE A 4 -1.17 13.15 -0.03
C PHE A 4 -0.58 14.52 0.35
N LEU A 5 -1.12 15.20 1.37
CA LEU A 5 -0.50 16.42 1.89
C LEU A 5 0.88 16.02 2.49
N ASN A 6 1.92 16.25 1.67
CA ASN A 6 3.37 16.08 1.87
C ASN A 6 4.08 14.95 1.09
N ALA A 7 3.45 14.31 0.10
CA ALA A 7 4.21 13.50 -0.86
C ALA A 7 4.56 14.36 -2.08
N ALA A 8 5.83 14.36 -2.47
CA ALA A 8 6.35 15.06 -3.64
C ALA A 8 5.46 14.88 -4.87
N ASP A 9 5.42 15.88 -5.75
CA ASP A 9 4.77 15.75 -7.05
C ASP A 9 5.36 14.53 -7.77
N PRO A 10 4.57 13.47 -8.04
CA PRO A 10 5.09 12.25 -8.65
C PRO A 10 5.65 12.46 -10.05
N PHE A 11 5.30 13.57 -10.71
CA PHE A 11 5.82 13.94 -12.03
C PHE A 11 7.11 14.76 -11.97
N SER A 12 7.54 15.20 -10.78
CA SER A 12 8.76 16.00 -10.59
C SER A 12 10.05 15.18 -10.53
N MET A 13 9.96 13.85 -10.59
CA MET A 13 11.10 12.94 -10.45
C MET A 13 10.88 11.62 -11.21
N ALA A 14 11.92 10.77 -11.24
CA ALA A 14 11.82 9.45 -11.85
C ALA A 14 10.68 8.62 -11.19
N PRO A 15 9.83 7.93 -11.97
CA PRO A 15 8.65 7.24 -11.45
C PRO A 15 8.93 6.28 -10.29
N GLN A 16 9.99 5.48 -10.40
CA GLN A 16 10.39 4.53 -9.34
C GLN A 16 10.72 5.23 -8.02
N LYS A 17 11.45 6.35 -8.11
CA LYS A 17 11.83 7.15 -6.93
C LYS A 17 10.60 7.82 -6.30
N ALA A 18 9.67 8.31 -7.13
CA ALA A 18 8.40 8.84 -6.65
C ALA A 18 7.61 7.78 -5.88
N LEU A 19 7.48 6.58 -6.44
CA LEU A 19 6.76 5.46 -5.85
C LEU A 19 7.32 5.06 -4.49
N GLU A 20 8.65 4.94 -4.38
CA GLU A 20 9.34 4.64 -3.11
C GLU A 20 9.11 5.73 -2.05
N LEU A 21 9.21 7.01 -2.44
CA LEU A 21 8.98 8.13 -1.53
C LEU A 21 7.53 8.20 -1.05
N ILE A 22 6.56 7.94 -1.94
CA ILE A 22 5.14 7.88 -1.59
C ILE A 22 4.91 6.75 -0.58
N GLY A 23 5.43 5.54 -0.84
CA GLY A 23 5.30 4.39 0.08
C GLY A 23 5.90 4.66 1.47
N LYS A 24 7.10 5.27 1.51
CA LYS A 24 7.75 5.67 2.76
C LYS A 24 6.95 6.73 3.51
N SER A 25 6.50 7.78 2.81
CA SER A 25 5.70 8.86 3.41
C SER A 25 4.40 8.32 3.99
N LEU A 26 3.68 7.46 3.26
CA LEU A 26 2.44 6.84 3.74
C LEU A 26 2.67 5.97 4.99
N THR A 27 3.77 5.22 5.02
CA THR A 27 4.16 4.43 6.19
C THR A 27 4.38 5.35 7.41
N SER A 28 5.16 6.41 7.26
CA SER A 28 5.40 7.37 8.33
C SER A 28 4.14 8.12 8.79
N GLN A 29 3.17 8.33 7.91
CA GLN A 29 1.87 8.91 8.29
C GLN A 29 1.08 7.97 9.20
N TYR A 30 1.06 6.66 8.92
CA TYR A 30 0.41 5.68 9.79
C TYR A 30 1.18 5.47 11.11
N GLU A 31 2.51 5.48 11.08
CA GLU A 31 3.36 5.37 12.27
C GLU A 31 3.07 6.47 13.31
N ARG A 32 2.70 7.68 12.86
CA ARG A 32 2.28 8.76 13.77
C ARG A 32 1.04 8.39 14.60
N TRP A 33 0.10 7.62 14.03
CA TRP A 33 -1.12 7.20 14.71
C TRP A 33 -0.94 5.91 15.52
N GLN A 34 -0.10 4.98 15.05
CA GLN A 34 0.18 3.72 15.74
C GLN A 34 1.67 3.33 15.66
N PRO A 35 2.54 3.90 16.49
CA PRO A 35 3.99 3.73 16.35
C PRO A 35 4.50 2.31 16.67
N LYS A 36 3.72 1.50 17.41
CA LYS A 36 4.15 0.15 17.84
C LYS A 36 3.74 -0.97 16.89
N ALA A 37 2.97 -0.67 15.83
CA ALA A 37 2.59 -1.67 14.84
C ALA A 37 3.77 -2.01 13.91
N ARG A 38 3.67 -3.17 13.25
CA ARG A 38 4.60 -3.56 12.19
C ARG A 38 4.03 -3.16 10.84
N TYR A 39 4.80 -2.39 10.07
CA TYR A 39 4.42 -1.89 8.76
C TYR A 39 5.08 -2.70 7.64
N LYS A 40 4.31 -2.99 6.59
CA LYS A 40 4.78 -3.65 5.37
C LYS A 40 4.17 -2.92 4.18
N CYS A 41 5.02 -2.44 3.28
CA CYS A 41 4.64 -1.76 2.06
C CYS A 41 4.97 -2.67 0.87
N GLN A 42 4.06 -2.74 -0.10
CA GLN A 42 4.28 -3.36 -1.40
C GLN A 42 3.95 -2.32 -2.47
N LEU A 43 4.88 -2.11 -3.39
CA LEU A 43 4.80 -1.09 -4.44
C LEU A 43 4.57 -1.82 -5.77
N ASP A 44 3.46 -1.49 -6.44
CA ASP A 44 2.99 -2.15 -7.67
C ASP A 44 3.07 -3.69 -7.65
N PRO A 45 2.48 -4.36 -6.63
CA PRO A 45 2.65 -5.79 -6.45
C PRO A 45 1.86 -6.63 -7.43
N THR A 46 2.34 -7.85 -7.59
CA THR A 46 1.61 -8.96 -8.21
C THR A 46 0.62 -9.61 -7.25
N LEU A 47 -0.32 -10.38 -7.78
CA LEU A 47 -1.27 -11.16 -6.98
C LEU A 47 -0.57 -12.08 -5.97
N GLU A 48 0.53 -12.72 -6.36
CA GLU A 48 1.26 -13.65 -5.49
C GLU A 48 1.95 -12.92 -4.33
N GLU A 49 2.49 -11.73 -4.59
CA GLU A 49 3.11 -10.90 -3.55
C GLU A 49 2.08 -10.39 -2.54
N VAL A 50 0.88 -10.02 -3.01
CA VAL A 50 -0.25 -9.64 -2.13
C VAL A 50 -0.69 -10.83 -1.29
N LYS A 51 -0.88 -12.02 -1.89
CA LYS A 51 -1.25 -13.24 -1.15
C LYS A 51 -0.24 -13.58 -0.06
N LYS A 52 1.05 -13.54 -0.39
CA LYS A 52 2.14 -13.77 0.56
C LYS A 52 2.12 -12.73 1.68
N LEU A 53 1.99 -11.44 1.34
CA LEU A 53 1.91 -10.36 2.32
C LEU A 53 0.76 -10.57 3.31
N CYS A 54 -0.46 -10.77 2.81
CA CYS A 54 -1.66 -10.94 3.64
C CYS A 54 -1.53 -12.16 4.56
N THR A 55 -1.06 -13.28 4.03
CA THR A 55 -0.84 -14.52 4.79
C THR A 55 0.20 -14.32 5.89
N THR A 56 1.30 -13.65 5.58
CA THR A 56 2.33 -13.30 6.55
C THR A 56 1.79 -12.39 7.65
N CYS A 57 1.11 -11.29 7.29
CA CYS A 57 0.53 -10.34 8.25
C CYS A 57 -0.47 -11.02 9.19
N ARG A 58 -1.37 -11.87 8.67
CA ARG A 58 -2.32 -12.63 9.49
C ARG A 58 -1.61 -13.56 10.48
N ARG A 59 -0.60 -14.30 10.03
CA ARG A 59 0.18 -15.19 10.90
C ARG A 59 0.85 -14.44 12.05
N TYR A 60 1.39 -13.24 11.78
CA TYR A 60 2.02 -12.41 12.81
C TYR A 60 1.01 -11.79 13.78
N ALA A 61 -0.14 -11.34 13.29
CA ALA A 61 -1.15 -10.67 14.11
C ALA A 61 -1.87 -11.63 15.06
N LYS A 62 -1.94 -12.93 14.74
CA LYS A 62 -2.72 -13.92 15.51
C LYS A 62 -4.18 -13.43 15.62
N SER A 63 -4.65 -13.15 16.84
CA SER A 63 -5.97 -12.60 17.15
C SER A 63 -6.08 -11.08 16.95
N GLU A 64 -4.96 -10.37 16.79
CA GLU A 64 -4.97 -8.92 16.63
C GLU A 64 -5.50 -8.50 15.26
N ARG A 65 -5.89 -7.23 15.18
CA ARG A 65 -6.36 -6.60 13.94
C ARG A 65 -5.19 -6.42 12.96
N VAL A 66 -5.47 -6.62 11.68
CA VAL A 66 -4.59 -6.22 10.57
C VAL A 66 -5.29 -5.12 9.79
N LEU A 67 -4.58 -4.02 9.54
CA LEU A 67 -5.02 -2.98 8.63
C LEU A 67 -4.49 -3.30 7.23
N PHE A 68 -5.37 -3.31 6.24
CA PHE A 68 -5.00 -3.44 4.83
C PHE A 68 -5.37 -2.14 4.11
N HIS A 69 -4.36 -1.41 3.65
CA HIS A 69 -4.53 -0.21 2.84
C HIS A 69 -4.29 -0.57 1.37
N TYR A 70 -5.30 -0.36 0.54
CA TYR A 70 -5.19 -0.52 -0.92
C TYR A 70 -5.35 0.83 -1.60
N ASN A 71 -4.42 1.15 -2.49
CA ASN A 71 -4.46 2.36 -3.32
C ASN A 71 -4.48 1.95 -4.79
N GLY A 72 -5.64 2.08 -5.43
CA GLY A 72 -5.87 1.71 -6.82
C GLY A 72 -5.85 2.88 -7.80
N HIS A 73 -5.18 4.00 -7.50
CA HIS A 73 -5.22 5.20 -8.36
C HIS A 73 -4.64 4.98 -9.77
N GLY A 74 -3.72 4.02 -9.94
CA GLY A 74 -3.08 3.70 -11.23
C GLY A 74 -3.72 2.54 -12.00
N VAL A 75 -4.85 2.00 -11.54
CA VAL A 75 -5.51 0.82 -12.12
C VAL A 75 -7.00 1.09 -12.36
N PRO A 76 -7.73 0.21 -13.08
CA PRO A 76 -9.16 0.38 -13.27
C PRO A 76 -9.93 0.41 -11.95
N LYS A 77 -11.16 0.95 -11.98
CA LYS A 77 -12.05 0.93 -10.82
C LYS A 77 -12.42 -0.51 -10.43
N PRO A 78 -12.72 -0.78 -9.15
CA PRO A 78 -13.22 -2.08 -8.71
C PRO A 78 -14.45 -2.52 -9.50
N THR A 79 -14.58 -3.83 -9.71
CA THR A 79 -15.70 -4.39 -10.48
C THR A 79 -16.95 -4.54 -9.60
N PRO A 80 -18.16 -4.63 -10.17
CA PRO A 80 -19.37 -4.97 -9.43
C PRO A 80 -19.32 -6.33 -8.71
N ASN A 81 -18.42 -7.23 -9.14
CA ASN A 81 -18.20 -8.53 -8.51
C ASN A 81 -17.31 -8.44 -7.24
N GLY A 82 -16.84 -7.24 -6.88
CA GLY A 82 -16.00 -7.03 -5.71
C GLY A 82 -14.51 -7.31 -5.94
N GLU A 83 -14.04 -7.22 -7.19
CA GLU A 83 -12.64 -7.46 -7.53
C GLU A 83 -11.80 -6.18 -7.43
N LEU A 84 -10.54 -6.34 -6.99
CA LEU A 84 -9.52 -5.32 -6.97
C LEU A 84 -8.44 -5.63 -8.00
N TRP A 85 -7.81 -4.60 -8.54
CA TRP A 85 -6.78 -4.73 -9.57
C TRP A 85 -5.37 -4.64 -8.99
N VAL A 86 -4.48 -5.50 -9.47
CA VAL A 86 -3.05 -5.55 -9.16
C VAL A 86 -2.27 -5.81 -10.46
N PHE A 87 -0.95 -5.66 -10.44
CA PHE A 87 -0.12 -5.81 -11.64
C PHE A 87 0.23 -7.28 -11.93
N ASN A 88 0.62 -7.55 -13.17
CA ASN A 88 1.34 -8.76 -13.56
C ASN A 88 2.86 -8.57 -13.38
N LYS A 89 3.64 -9.63 -13.63
CA LYS A 89 5.09 -9.55 -13.73
C LYS A 89 5.52 -8.90 -15.04
#